data_AF-A0A935LXR4-F1
#
_entry.id   AF-A0A935LXR4-F1
#
_cell.length_a   1.000
_cell.length_b   1.000
_cell.length_c   1.000
_cell.angle_alpha   90.00
_cell.angle_beta   90.00
_cell.angle_gamma   90.00
#
_symmetry.space_group_name_H-M   'P 1'
#
loop_
_entity.id
_entity.type
_entity.pdbx_description
1 polymer ?
#
loop_
_entity_poly.entity_id
_entity_poly.type
_entity_poly.pdbx_seq_one_letter_code
_entity_poly.pdbx_strand_id
1 'polypeptide(L)' 'MILKGTKYCIYSGDVNQDGIIDASDLSEVDNDAFNSLSGYVRTDVTGDDFVDAEDVSIVDNNAYNSVSVIRP' A
#
# COMPACT_ATOMS: atom_id res chain seq x y z
N MET A 1 -10.91 -5.78 -5.57
CA MET A 1 -10.63 -7.23 -5.36
C MET A 1 -10.33 -7.85 -6.70
N ILE A 2 -9.33 -8.73 -6.78
CA ILE A 2 -8.88 -9.42 -8.00
C ILE A 2 -8.77 -10.93 -7.74
N LEU A 3 -9.11 -11.75 -8.73
CA LEU A 3 -8.89 -13.21 -8.66
C LEU A 3 -7.47 -13.53 -9.13
N LYS A 4 -6.65 -14.15 -8.26
CA LYS A 4 -5.31 -14.68 -8.58
C LYS A 4 -5.31 -16.19 -8.34
N GLY A 5 -5.27 -16.96 -9.42
CA GLY A 5 -5.45 -18.41 -9.36
C GLY A 5 -6.83 -18.78 -8.81
N THR A 6 -6.88 -19.37 -7.61
CA THR A 6 -8.12 -19.76 -6.92
C THR A 6 -8.48 -18.87 -5.73
N LYS A 7 -7.72 -17.79 -5.48
CA LYS A 7 -7.92 -16.90 -4.32
C LYS A 7 -8.30 -15.49 -4.76
N TYR A 8 -9.21 -14.88 -4.01
CA TYR A 8 -9.49 -13.46 -4.12
C TYR A 8 -8.49 -12.67 -3.27
N CYS A 9 -7.93 -11.62 -3.88
CA CYS A 9 -6.98 -10.72 -3.25
C CYS A 9 -7.54 -9.30 -3.25
N ILE A 10 -7.18 -8.52 -2.24
CA ILE A 10 -7.44 -7.08 -2.14
C ILE A 10 -6.11 -6.37 -2.37
N TYR A 11 -6.15 -5.18 -2.96
CA TYR A 11 -4.98 -4.35 -3.11
C TYR A 11 -4.72 -3.61 -1.79
N SER A 12 -3.47 -3.60 -1.34
CA SER A 12 -3.00 -2.78 -0.22
C SER A 12 -2.37 -1.49 -0.77
N GLY A 13 -2.21 -0.47 0.08
CA GLY A 13 -1.48 0.76 -0.28
C GLY A 13 -2.30 2.04 -0.37
N ASP A 14 -3.62 2.02 -0.16
CA ASP A 14 -4.43 3.23 0.07
C ASP A 14 -4.35 3.58 1.57
N VAL A 15 -3.21 4.16 1.98
CA VAL A 15 -2.86 4.40 3.40
C VAL A 15 -3.51 5.67 3.92
N ASN A 16 -3.81 6.62 3.03
CA ASN A 16 -4.50 7.85 3.35
C ASN A 16 -6.05 7.70 3.33
N GLN A 17 -6.56 6.58 2.78
CA GLN A 17 -7.97 6.18 2.70
C GLN A 17 -8.84 7.09 1.82
N ASP A 18 -8.28 7.67 0.76
CA ASP A 18 -9.02 8.52 -0.18
C ASP A 18 -9.69 7.72 -1.32
N GLY A 19 -9.39 6.43 -1.43
CA GLY A 19 -9.94 5.52 -2.44
C GLY A 19 -9.11 5.43 -3.72
N ILE A 20 -7.93 6.04 -3.76
CA ILE A 20 -6.98 5.97 -4.87
C ILE A 20 -5.64 5.56 -4.27
N ILE A 21 -4.89 4.69 -4.96
CA ILE A 21 -3.49 4.45 -4.60
C ILE A 21 -2.65 5.32 -5.52
N ASP A 22 -2.01 6.36 -4.98
CA ASP A 22 -1.22 7.29 -5.77
C ASP A 22 0.10 7.76 -5.10
N ALA A 23 0.69 8.82 -5.65
CA ALA A 23 1.96 9.35 -5.17
C ALA A 23 1.89 9.90 -3.73
N SER A 24 0.70 10.27 -3.24
CA SER A 24 0.51 10.72 -1.87
C SER A 24 0.67 9.55 -0.89
N ASP A 25 0.06 8.39 -1.17
CA ASP A 25 0.28 7.17 -0.39
C ASP A 25 1.74 6.73 -0.41
N LEU A 26 2.35 6.73 -1.60
CA LEU A 26 3.75 6.37 -1.76
C LEU A 26 4.66 7.29 -0.93
N SER A 27 4.35 8.58 -0.88
CA SER A 27 5.13 9.54 -0.09
C SER A 27 5.02 9.29 1.42
N GLU A 28 3.87 8.82 1.92
CA GLU A 28 3.72 8.47 3.33
C GLU A 28 4.55 7.23 3.67
N VAL A 29 4.45 6.17 2.85
CA VAL A 29 5.20 4.93 3.05
C VAL A 29 6.70 5.14 2.91
N ASP A 30 7.15 5.90 1.91
CA ASP A 30 8.58 6.20 1.70
C ASP A 30 9.17 7.01 2.86
N ASN A 31 8.43 7.99 3.38
CA ASN A 31 8.87 8.75 4.56
C ASN A 31 8.98 7.85 5.80
N ASP A 32 8.02 6.96 6.02
CA ASP A 32 8.03 6.07 7.19
C ASP A 32 9.09 4.97 7.07
N ALA A 33 9.35 4.48 5.85
CA ALA A 33 10.46 3.58 5.54
C ALA A 33 11.81 4.26 5.80
N PHE A 34 11.97 5.51 5.36
CA PHE A 34 13.18 6.30 5.63
C PHE A 34 13.43 6.50 7.13
N ASN A 35 12.36 6.66 7.92
CA ASN A 35 12.43 6.77 9.37
C ASN A 35 12.49 5.42 10.09
N SER A 36 12.44 4.30 9.37
CA SER A 36 12.48 2.94 9.90
C SER A 36 11.42 2.69 10.98
N LEU A 37 10.18 3.12 10.71
CA LEU A 37 9.06 2.84 11.60
C LEU A 37 8.81 1.33 11.68
N SER A 38 8.27 0.90 12.82
CA SER A 38 7.96 -0.50 13.10
C SER A 38 6.77 -0.63 14.06
N GLY A 39 6.21 -1.84 14.11
CA GLY A 39 5.01 -2.18 14.84
C GLY A 39 3.73 -1.81 14.09
N TYR A 40 2.64 -1.61 14.83
CA TYR A 40 1.33 -1.36 14.25
C TYR A 40 1.19 0.08 13.72
N VAL A 41 1.66 0.31 12.50
CA VAL A 41 1.54 1.56 11.77
C VAL A 41 0.86 1.32 10.42
N ARG A 42 0.11 2.30 9.92
CA ARG A 42 -0.73 2.12 8.72
C ARG A 42 0.07 1.96 7.41
N THR A 43 1.34 2.36 7.43
CA THR A 43 2.28 2.33 6.32
C THR A 43 2.99 0.99 6.17
N ASP A 44 2.87 0.10 7.16
CA ASP A 44 3.21 -1.32 7.06
C ASP A 44 2.07 -2.03 6.29
N VAL A 45 2.23 -2.11 4.96
CA VAL A 45 1.24 -2.68 4.05
C VAL A 45 1.47 -4.17 3.81
N THR A 46 2.64 -4.70 4.19
CA THR A 46 2.95 -6.13 4.21
C THR A 46 2.40 -6.81 5.47
N GLY A 47 2.28 -6.07 6.58
CA GLY A 47 1.88 -6.54 7.90
C GLY A 47 2.98 -7.33 8.60
N ASP A 48 4.25 -7.01 8.37
CA ASP A 48 5.41 -7.74 8.91
C ASP A 48 6.10 -7.05 10.11
N ASP A 49 5.46 -5.99 10.64
CA ASP A 49 5.91 -5.12 11.73
C ASP A 49 7.06 -4.15 11.35
N PHE A 50 7.45 -4.04 10.08
CA PHE A 50 8.44 -3.07 9.61
C PHE A 50 7.90 -2.27 8.43
N VAL A 51 8.25 -0.99 8.37
CA VAL A 51 8.02 -0.19 7.16
C VAL A 51 9.34 -0.13 6.41
N ASP A 52 9.40 -0.77 5.24
CA ASP A 52 10.63 -0.84 4.45
C ASP A 52 10.42 -0.79 2.92
N ALA A 53 11.43 -1.19 2.16
CA ALA A 53 11.41 -1.14 0.70
C ALA A 53 10.36 -2.07 0.08
N GLU A 54 9.93 -3.14 0.77
CA GLU A 54 8.88 -4.02 0.28
C GLU A 54 7.53 -3.28 0.29
N ASP A 55 7.20 -2.55 1.36
CA ASP A 55 6.02 -1.70 1.45
C ASP A 55 5.97 -0.65 0.34
N VAL A 56 7.08 0.09 0.17
CA VAL A 56 7.25 1.10 -0.88
C VAL A 56 6.99 0.48 -2.26
N SER A 57 7.55 -0.72 -2.52
CA SER A 57 7.40 -1.40 -3.80
C SER A 57 5.96 -1.82 -4.10
N ILE A 58 5.17 -2.18 -3.07
CA ILE A 58 3.76 -2.55 -3.22
C ILE A 58 2.95 -1.32 -3.61
N VAL A 59 3.15 -0.20 -2.91
CA VAL A 59 2.42 1.04 -3.18
C VAL A 59 2.79 1.62 -4.54
N ASP A 60 4.08 1.68 -4.88
CA ASP A 60 4.55 2.17 -6.19
C ASP A 60 3.97 1.36 -7.35
N ASN A 61 4.00 0.03 -7.26
CA ASN A 61 3.43 -0.82 -8.30
C ASN A 61 1.90 -0.64 -8.44
N ASN A 62 1.19 -0.45 -7.34
CA ASN A 62 -0.26 -0.25 -7.37
C ASN A 62 -0.63 1.14 -7.90
N ALA A 63 0.15 2.17 -7.56
CA ALA A 63 0.03 3.52 -8.10
C ALA A 63 0.30 3.55 -9.61
N TYR A 64 1.38 2.89 -10.06
CA TYR A 64 1.69 2.74 -11.48
C TYR A 64 0.54 2.09 -12.27
N ASN A 65 -0.15 1.12 -11.65
CA ASN A 65 -1.31 0.45 -12.23
C ASN A 65 -2.65 1.19 -12.03
N SER A 66 -2.64 2.39 -11.45
CA SER A 66 -3.84 3.22 -11.22
C SER A 66 -4.94 2.49 -10.43
N VAL A 67 -4.56 1.72 -9.40
CA VAL A 67 -5.51 1.01 -8.56
C VAL A 67 -6.36 2.03 -7.77
N SER A 68 -7.67 1.86 -7.82
CA SER A 68 -8.63 2.71 -7.11
C SER A 68 -9.89 1.93 -6.74
N VAL A 69 -10.65 2.48 -5.78
CA VAL A 69 -11.94 1.95 -5.35
C VAL A 69 -13.02 2.39 -6.33
N ILE A 70 -13.85 1.44 -6.76
CA ILE A 70 -15.09 1.72 -7.50
C ILE A 70 -16.24 1.67 -6.50
N ARG A 71 -16.93 2.81 -6.31
CA ARG A 71 -18.11 2.95 -5.45
C ARG A 71 -19.40 3.08 -6.30
N PRO A 72 -20.57 2.64 -5.80
CA PRO A 72 -21.86 2.79 -6.48
C PRO A 72 -22.24 4.24 -6.78
#